data_AF-A0A388QRN0-F1
#
_entry.id   AF-A0A388QRN0-F1
#
_cell.length_a   1.000
_cell.length_b   1.000
_cell.length_c   1.000
_cell.angle_alpha   90.00
_cell.angle_beta   90.00
_cell.angle_gamma   90.00
#
_symmetry.space_group_name_H-M   'P 1'
#
loop_
_entity.id
_entity.type
_entity.pdbx_description
1 polymer ?
#
loop_
_entity_poly.entity_id
_entity_poly.type
_entity_poly.pdbx_seq_one_letter_code
_entity_poly.pdbx_strand_id
1 'polypeptide(L)'
;MEDKSSILFLVFSLPVIFFIIVTSNMIAHSYAELWSNTLNLVITSILLVACIVNNFKTGPRGKHGRAWMCFTLAIAMWWIAERIWTLNELTNTETLSYADLFWFGGYVFYFIFGVMYLMPFASQISRKNIVIVSLVVLSVLMLVLYITKSNIDTFEEIVHTSYPVADSIMLIPSILGIMLFFKGAIKFSVSLFFIGMLSFVISDYGFMYFDRIGEYYTGHIVDIPYLMAYAIFISGIIANMNIWNRINKKMPFNDQDTMR
;
A
#
# COMPACT_ATOMS: atom_id res chain seq x y z
N MET A 1 -14.63 5.04 -19.55
CA MET A 1 -14.71 3.58 -19.58
C MET A 1 -13.56 3.02 -18.76
N GLU A 2 -13.89 2.44 -17.62
CA GLU A 2 -12.94 1.71 -16.78
C GLU A 2 -12.40 0.47 -17.50
N ASP A 3 -11.21 0.03 -17.10
CA ASP A 3 -10.56 -1.08 -17.75
C ASP A 3 -11.11 -2.42 -17.23
N LYS A 4 -11.84 -3.14 -18.10
CA LYS A 4 -12.51 -4.40 -17.75
C LYS A 4 -11.57 -5.40 -17.10
N SER A 5 -10.30 -5.46 -17.53
CA SER A 5 -9.31 -6.40 -17.00
C SER A 5 -8.90 -6.05 -15.56
N SER A 6 -8.75 -4.77 -15.25
CA SER A 6 -8.47 -4.28 -13.89
C SER A 6 -9.62 -4.62 -12.92
N ILE A 7 -10.86 -4.39 -13.32
CA ILE A 7 -12.04 -4.73 -12.50
C ILE A 7 -12.14 -6.24 -12.32
N LEU A 8 -11.97 -7.01 -13.40
CA LEU A 8 -12.04 -8.47 -13.35
C LEU A 8 -11.00 -9.04 -12.39
N PHE A 9 -9.77 -8.51 -12.42
CA PHE A 9 -8.72 -8.89 -11.48
C PHE A 9 -9.16 -8.67 -10.03
N LEU A 10 -9.69 -7.49 -9.67
CA LEU A 10 -10.17 -7.20 -8.32
C LEU A 10 -11.28 -8.15 -7.86
N VAL A 11 -12.29 -8.33 -8.71
CA VAL A 11 -13.47 -9.14 -8.40
C VAL A 11 -13.09 -10.59 -8.13
N PHE A 12 -12.01 -11.10 -8.74
CA PHE A 12 -11.49 -12.43 -8.44
C PHE A 12 -10.49 -12.45 -7.30
N SER A 13 -9.53 -11.53 -7.27
CA SER A 13 -8.42 -11.58 -6.32
C SER A 13 -8.88 -11.33 -4.88
N LEU A 14 -9.79 -10.37 -4.65
CA LEU A 14 -10.20 -10.01 -3.29
C LEU A 14 -10.96 -11.17 -2.60
N PRO A 15 -11.99 -11.79 -3.21
CA PRO A 15 -12.64 -12.94 -2.60
C PRO A 15 -11.69 -14.13 -2.43
N VAL A 16 -10.79 -14.38 -3.38
CA VAL A 16 -9.82 -15.48 -3.26
C VAL A 16 -8.92 -15.29 -2.04
N ILE A 17 -8.35 -14.10 -1.85
CA ILE A 17 -7.54 -13.77 -0.65
C ILE A 17 -8.37 -13.97 0.61
N PHE A 18 -9.57 -13.41 0.66
CA PHE A 18 -10.47 -13.53 1.81
C PHE A 18 -10.76 -15.00 2.16
N PHE A 19 -11.20 -15.79 1.18
CA PHE A 19 -11.57 -17.18 1.40
C PHE A 19 -10.36 -18.03 1.79
N ILE A 20 -9.19 -17.85 1.17
CA ILE A 20 -7.99 -18.60 1.55
C ILE A 20 -7.64 -18.34 3.02
N ILE A 21 -7.56 -17.08 3.44
CA ILE A 21 -7.17 -16.75 4.82
C ILE A 21 -8.22 -17.21 5.83
N VAL A 22 -9.50 -16.95 5.57
CA VAL A 22 -10.58 -17.34 6.50
C VAL A 22 -10.67 -18.86 6.63
N THR A 23 -10.68 -19.60 5.51
CA THR A 23 -10.76 -21.07 5.56
C THR A 23 -9.53 -21.69 6.21
N SER A 24 -8.33 -21.13 5.99
CA SER A 24 -7.12 -21.60 6.65
C SER A 24 -7.19 -21.43 8.16
N ASN A 25 -7.69 -20.28 8.64
CA ASN A 25 -7.92 -20.02 10.07
C ASN A 25 -8.96 -20.96 10.69
N MET A 26 -9.98 -21.38 9.93
CA MET A 26 -10.96 -22.37 10.40
C MET A 26 -10.36 -23.78 10.57
N ILE A 27 -9.23 -24.07 9.90
CA ILE A 27 -8.56 -25.38 9.98
C ILE A 27 -7.53 -25.36 11.11
N ALA A 28 -6.51 -24.49 11.02
CA ALA A 28 -5.55 -24.24 12.09
C ALA A 28 -4.68 -23.00 11.79
N HIS A 29 -4.11 -22.39 12.82
CA HIS A 29 -3.20 -21.24 12.71
C HIS A 29 -2.00 -21.51 11.79
N SER A 30 -1.42 -22.72 11.83
CA SER A 30 -0.29 -23.08 10.97
C SER A 30 -0.63 -23.09 9.48
N TYR A 31 -1.87 -23.38 9.10
CA TYR A 31 -2.32 -23.24 7.71
C TYR A 31 -2.49 -21.77 7.34
N ALA A 32 -3.01 -20.95 8.25
CA ALA A 32 -3.18 -19.52 8.02
C ALA A 32 -1.81 -18.85 7.80
N GLU A 33 -0.82 -19.18 8.62
CA GLU A 33 0.56 -18.72 8.50
C GLU A 33 1.17 -19.12 7.14
N LEU A 34 1.09 -20.40 6.78
CA LEU A 34 1.62 -20.92 5.52
C LEU A 34 1.01 -20.18 4.31
N TRP A 35 -0.32 -20.05 4.29
CA TRP A 35 -1.00 -19.42 3.17
C TRP A 35 -0.82 -17.90 3.14
N SER A 36 -0.76 -17.23 4.28
CA SER A 36 -0.45 -15.80 4.37
C SER A 36 0.93 -15.50 3.81
N ASN A 37 1.95 -16.24 4.27
CA ASN A 37 3.33 -16.09 3.78
C ASN A 37 3.47 -16.41 2.28
N THR A 38 2.75 -17.44 1.81
CA THR A 38 2.72 -17.80 0.38
C THR A 38 2.05 -16.72 -0.47
N LEU A 39 0.88 -16.22 -0.04
CA LEU A 39 0.16 -15.15 -0.74
C LEU A 39 0.97 -13.85 -0.74
N ASN A 40 1.55 -13.47 0.41
CA ASN A 40 2.42 -12.30 0.52
C ASN A 40 3.56 -12.40 -0.51
N LEU A 41 4.32 -13.50 -0.52
CA LEU A 41 5.42 -13.70 -1.47
C LEU A 41 4.96 -13.56 -2.93
N VAL A 42 3.88 -14.24 -3.30
CA VAL A 42 3.41 -14.27 -4.69
C VAL A 42 2.89 -12.90 -5.12
N ILE A 43 2.01 -12.27 -4.33
CA ILE A 43 1.35 -11.03 -4.70
C ILE A 43 2.34 -9.87 -4.72
N THR A 44 3.21 -9.76 -3.71
CA THR A 44 4.22 -8.68 -3.67
C THR A 44 5.25 -8.81 -4.80
N SER A 45 5.63 -10.03 -5.17
CA SER A 45 6.54 -10.28 -6.30
C SER A 45 5.88 -9.90 -7.64
N ILE A 46 4.61 -10.28 -7.85
CA ILE A 46 3.85 -9.87 -9.04
C ILE A 46 3.73 -8.35 -9.09
N LEU A 47 3.42 -7.71 -7.95
CA LEU A 47 3.29 -6.27 -7.86
C LEU A 47 4.61 -5.56 -8.20
N LEU A 48 5.74 -6.01 -7.65
CA LEU A 48 7.06 -5.44 -7.94
C LEU A 48 7.40 -5.55 -9.42
N VAL A 49 7.18 -6.71 -10.05
CA VAL A 49 7.39 -6.89 -11.49
C VAL A 49 6.47 -5.97 -12.29
N ALA A 50 5.19 -5.86 -11.91
CA ALA A 50 4.24 -4.96 -12.58
C ALA A 50 4.67 -3.49 -12.48
N CYS A 51 5.17 -3.05 -11.31
CA CYS A 51 5.72 -1.72 -11.09
C CYS A 51 6.92 -1.43 -12.00
N ILE A 52 7.87 -2.37 -12.08
CA ILE A 52 9.06 -2.26 -12.94
C ILE A 52 8.64 -2.14 -14.41
N VAL A 53 7.76 -3.02 -14.89
CA VAL A 53 7.24 -2.96 -16.27
C VAL A 53 6.52 -1.65 -16.54
N ASN A 54 5.72 -1.17 -15.59
CA ASN A 54 5.01 0.09 -15.70
C ASN A 54 5.96 1.30 -15.81
N ASN A 55 7.07 1.31 -15.08
CA ASN A 55 8.09 2.34 -15.19
C ASN A 55 8.79 2.33 -16.55
N PHE A 56 9.11 1.15 -17.10
CA PHE A 56 9.66 1.07 -18.46
C PHE A 56 8.71 1.66 -19.51
N LYS A 57 7.40 1.47 -19.34
CA LYS A 57 6.39 2.02 -20.26
C LYS A 57 6.15 3.51 -20.07
N THR A 58 6.12 3.98 -18.82
CA THR A 58 5.82 5.38 -18.50
C THR A 58 7.04 6.29 -18.74
N GLY A 59 8.24 5.74 -18.52
CA GLY A 59 9.50 6.50 -18.57
C GLY A 59 9.74 7.35 -17.31
N PRO A 60 10.97 7.82 -17.10
CA PRO A 60 11.38 8.54 -15.89
C PRO A 60 11.05 10.04 -15.90
N ARG A 61 10.64 10.58 -17.06
CA ARG A 61 10.53 12.03 -17.28
C ARG A 61 9.23 12.59 -16.71
N GLY A 62 9.27 13.87 -16.34
CA GLY A 62 8.11 14.59 -15.81
C GLY A 62 7.73 14.18 -14.38
N LYS A 63 6.76 14.89 -13.80
CA LYS A 63 6.29 14.62 -12.43
C LYS A 63 5.60 13.27 -12.32
N HIS A 64 4.88 12.84 -13.37
CA HIS A 64 4.16 11.57 -13.36
C HIS A 64 5.11 10.36 -13.40
N GLY A 65 6.15 10.38 -14.25
CA GLY A 65 7.15 9.32 -14.31
C GLY A 65 7.92 9.20 -13.00
N ARG A 66 8.38 10.33 -12.44
CA ARG A 66 9.03 10.37 -11.13
C ARG A 66 8.15 9.83 -9.99
N ALA A 67 6.85 10.10 -10.02
CA ALA A 67 5.93 9.54 -9.03
C ALA A 67 5.92 8.01 -9.10
N TRP A 68 5.80 7.41 -10.28
CA TRP A 68 5.84 5.95 -10.43
C TRP A 68 7.17 5.31 -10.05
N MET A 69 8.28 6.04 -10.24
CA MET A 69 9.58 5.62 -9.71
C MET A 69 9.56 5.55 -8.19
N CYS A 70 9.04 6.58 -7.51
CA CYS A 70 8.86 6.56 -6.06
C CYS A 70 7.94 5.41 -5.63
N PHE A 71 6.82 5.18 -6.32
CA PHE A 71 5.95 4.04 -6.00
C PHE A 71 6.68 2.69 -6.14
N THR A 72 7.46 2.52 -7.20
CA THR A 72 8.21 1.28 -7.42
C THR A 72 9.30 1.09 -6.37
N LEU A 73 9.98 2.16 -5.96
CA LEU A 73 10.94 2.10 -4.86
C LEU A 73 10.25 1.76 -3.54
N ALA A 74 9.06 2.29 -3.28
CA ALA A 74 8.29 1.94 -2.10
C ALA A 74 7.97 0.43 -2.07
N ILE A 75 7.42 -0.10 -3.17
CA ILE A 75 7.12 -1.52 -3.31
C ILE A 75 8.38 -2.39 -3.24
N ALA A 76 9.50 -1.96 -3.82
CA ALA A 76 10.76 -2.70 -3.74
C ALA A 76 11.28 -2.78 -2.30
N MET A 77 11.20 -1.66 -1.56
CA MET A 77 11.61 -1.60 -0.16
C MET A 77 10.71 -2.52 0.68
N TRP A 78 9.39 -2.41 0.56
CA TRP A 78 8.47 -3.30 1.26
C TRP A 78 8.68 -4.77 0.89
N TRP A 79 8.87 -5.10 -0.39
CA TRP A 79 9.16 -6.47 -0.79
C TRP A 79 10.41 -7.03 -0.09
N ILE A 80 11.49 -6.24 0.01
CA ILE A 80 12.71 -6.64 0.75
C ILE A 80 12.40 -6.83 2.23
N ALA A 81 11.68 -5.89 2.84
CA ALA A 81 11.29 -5.95 4.25
C ALA A 81 10.50 -7.23 4.56
N GLU A 82 9.50 -7.56 3.74
CA GLU A 82 8.72 -8.80 3.86
C GLU A 82 9.59 -10.05 3.76
N ARG A 83 10.61 -10.06 2.89
CA ARG A 83 11.52 -11.21 2.78
C ARG A 83 12.40 -11.36 4.03
N ILE A 84 12.83 -10.25 4.62
CA ILE A 84 13.60 -10.27 5.87
C ILE A 84 12.69 -10.73 7.02
N TRP A 85 11.46 -10.22 7.11
CA TRP A 85 10.48 -10.61 8.13
C TRP A 85 10.19 -12.11 8.07
N THR A 86 9.77 -12.63 6.91
CA THR A 86 9.51 -14.07 6.75
C THR A 86 10.74 -14.92 7.10
N LEU A 87 11.96 -14.45 6.78
CA LEU A 87 13.17 -15.20 7.15
C LEU A 87 13.35 -15.23 8.67
N ASN A 88 13.15 -14.09 9.36
CA ASN A 88 13.28 -14.01 10.81
C ASN A 88 12.27 -14.91 11.53
N GLU A 89 11.03 -14.99 11.02
CA GLU A 89 10.02 -15.92 11.54
C GLU A 89 10.47 -17.37 11.40
N LEU A 90 11.00 -17.75 10.23
CA LEU A 90 11.48 -19.11 9.96
C LEU A 90 12.73 -19.48 10.77
N THR A 91 13.58 -18.51 11.10
CA THR A 91 14.83 -18.74 11.86
C THR A 91 14.69 -18.48 13.36
N ASN A 92 13.52 -18.03 13.84
CA ASN A 92 13.29 -17.60 15.23
C ASN A 92 14.36 -16.60 15.72
N THR A 93 14.74 -15.64 14.88
CA THR A 93 15.74 -14.63 15.24
C THR A 93 15.05 -13.31 15.61
N GLU A 94 14.94 -13.05 16.92
CA GLU A 94 14.39 -11.82 17.51
C GLU A 94 15.45 -10.71 17.59
N THR A 95 15.84 -10.14 16.46
CA THR A 95 16.57 -8.87 16.51
C THR A 95 15.81 -7.83 15.73
N LEU A 96 15.72 -6.63 16.31
CA LEU A 96 15.36 -5.38 15.65
C LEU A 96 15.69 -5.47 14.16
N SER A 97 14.65 -5.60 13.35
CA SER A 97 14.81 -6.25 12.06
C SER A 97 15.42 -5.25 11.10
N TYR A 98 16.42 -5.67 10.32
CA TYR A 98 16.82 -4.91 9.14
C TYR A 98 15.61 -4.59 8.24
N ALA A 99 14.51 -5.34 8.35
CA ALA A 99 13.21 -5.03 7.72
C ALA A 99 12.68 -3.64 8.07
N ASP A 100 12.85 -3.14 9.31
CA ASP A 100 12.37 -1.82 9.74
C ASP A 100 12.94 -0.70 8.86
N LEU A 101 14.23 -0.79 8.49
CA LEU A 101 14.88 0.18 7.60
C LEU A 101 14.18 0.24 6.24
N PHE A 102 13.80 -0.92 5.72
CA PHE A 102 13.13 -1.05 4.43
C PHE A 102 11.64 -0.65 4.53
N TRP A 103 10.93 -0.99 5.59
CA TRP A 103 9.55 -0.54 5.80
C TRP A 103 9.46 0.99 5.90
N PHE A 104 10.29 1.63 6.73
CA PHE A 104 10.35 3.11 6.81
C PHE A 104 10.81 3.76 5.49
N GLY A 105 11.77 3.16 4.79
CA GLY A 105 12.15 3.61 3.45
C GLY A 105 10.95 3.57 2.48
N GLY A 106 10.15 2.51 2.56
CA GLY A 106 8.92 2.37 1.78
C GLY A 106 7.89 3.46 2.07
N TYR A 107 7.63 3.76 3.35
CA TYR A 107 6.76 4.87 3.75
C TYR A 107 7.18 6.20 3.13
N VAL A 108 8.47 6.54 3.17
CA VAL A 108 9.00 7.80 2.60
C VAL A 108 8.70 7.89 1.10
N PHE A 109 9.04 6.84 0.34
CA PHE A 109 8.81 6.85 -1.10
C PHE A 109 7.32 6.82 -1.46
N TYR A 110 6.50 6.13 -0.69
CA TYR A 110 5.06 6.06 -0.92
C TYR A 110 4.38 7.41 -0.65
N PHE A 111 4.79 8.12 0.40
CA PHE A 111 4.34 9.47 0.68
C PHE A 111 4.62 10.42 -0.48
N ILE A 112 5.87 10.39 -0.97
CA ILE A 112 6.32 11.22 -2.09
C ILE A 112 5.49 10.89 -3.32
N PHE A 113 5.25 9.61 -3.61
CA PHE A 113 4.34 9.19 -4.68
C PHE A 113 2.95 9.83 -4.51
N GLY A 114 2.31 9.68 -3.34
CA GLY A 114 0.98 10.23 -3.08
C GLY A 114 0.91 11.74 -3.28
N VAL A 115 1.86 12.50 -2.73
CA VAL A 115 1.93 13.96 -2.89
C VAL A 115 2.15 14.35 -4.35
N MET A 116 3.09 13.70 -5.04
CA MET A 116 3.38 14.00 -6.45
C MET A 116 2.18 13.68 -7.36
N TYR A 117 1.44 12.62 -7.05
CA TYR A 117 0.26 12.22 -7.80
C TYR A 117 -0.92 13.18 -7.59
N LEU A 118 -1.07 13.73 -6.39
CA LEU A 118 -2.14 14.71 -6.08
C LEU A 118 -1.82 16.12 -6.58
N MET A 119 -0.55 16.45 -6.81
CA MET A 119 -0.10 17.80 -7.21
C MET A 119 -0.83 18.38 -8.44
N PRO A 120 -1.11 17.62 -9.52
CA PRO A 120 -1.89 18.14 -10.66
C PRO A 120 -3.32 18.54 -10.30
N PHE A 121 -3.85 18.04 -9.18
CA PHE A 121 -5.20 18.29 -8.69
C PHE A 121 -5.24 19.23 -7.48
N ALA A 122 -4.11 19.87 -7.14
CA ALA A 122 -3.99 20.71 -5.96
C ALA A 122 -5.02 21.86 -5.90
N SER A 123 -5.42 22.42 -7.04
CA SER A 123 -6.45 23.47 -7.11
C SER A 123 -7.83 22.98 -6.64
N GLN A 124 -8.08 21.67 -6.68
CA GLN A 124 -9.33 21.04 -6.21
C GLN A 124 -9.27 20.65 -4.73
N ILE A 125 -8.09 20.79 -4.11
CA ILE A 125 -7.85 20.53 -2.69
C ILE A 125 -7.75 21.89 -1.97
N SER A 126 -8.84 22.31 -1.34
CA SER A 126 -8.84 23.54 -0.54
C SER A 126 -8.00 23.36 0.73
N ARG A 127 -7.49 24.47 1.29
CA ARG A 127 -6.82 24.46 2.62
C ARG A 127 -7.73 23.87 3.70
N LYS A 128 -9.04 24.12 3.62
CA LYS A 128 -10.04 23.54 4.53
C LYS A 128 -10.06 22.01 4.46
N ASN A 129 -9.97 21.42 3.26
CA ASN A 129 -9.91 19.96 3.11
C ASN A 129 -8.67 19.40 3.82
N ILE A 130 -7.50 20.03 3.62
CA ILE A 130 -6.25 19.59 4.25
C ILE A 130 -6.38 19.64 5.78
N VAL A 131 -6.84 20.76 6.34
CA VAL A 131 -7.01 20.91 7.79
C VAL A 131 -7.97 19.87 8.35
N ILE A 132 -9.14 19.66 7.72
CA ILE A 132 -10.11 18.67 8.19
C ILE A 132 -9.51 17.26 8.15
N VAL A 133 -8.87 16.88 7.05
CA VAL A 133 -8.24 15.56 6.91
C VAL A 133 -7.14 15.38 7.95
N SER A 134 -6.28 16.38 8.15
CA SER A 134 -5.23 16.33 9.17
C SER A 134 -5.79 16.19 10.59
N LEU A 135 -6.91 16.85 10.91
CA LEU A 135 -7.56 16.71 12.22
C LEU A 135 -8.19 15.31 12.40
N VAL A 136 -8.82 14.76 11.36
CA VAL A 136 -9.35 13.39 11.39
C VAL A 136 -8.21 12.39 11.60
N VAL A 137 -7.13 12.51 10.82
CA VAL A 137 -5.94 11.66 10.95
C VAL A 137 -5.33 11.77 12.34
N LEU A 138 -5.17 12.99 12.88
CA LEU A 138 -4.66 13.19 14.22
C LEU A 138 -5.56 12.55 15.29
N SER A 139 -6.89 12.64 15.13
CA SER A 139 -7.84 12.02 16.05
C SER A 139 -7.71 10.50 16.05
N VAL A 140 -7.56 9.90 14.85
CA VAL A 140 -7.34 8.46 14.70
C VAL A 140 -5.99 8.05 15.32
N LEU A 141 -4.91 8.80 15.04
CA LEU A 141 -3.60 8.55 15.62
C LEU A 141 -3.65 8.55 17.15
N MET A 142 -4.28 9.57 17.74
CA MET A 142 -4.41 9.69 19.20
C MET A 142 -5.20 8.52 19.79
N LEU A 143 -6.24 8.05 19.10
CA LEU A 143 -6.98 6.85 19.51
C LEU A 143 -6.11 5.60 19.46
N VAL A 144 -5.38 5.39 18.35
CA VAL A 144 -4.48 4.23 18.18
C VAL A 144 -3.41 4.24 19.28
N LEU A 145 -2.70 5.36 19.47
CA LEU A 145 -1.69 5.47 20.52
C LEU A 145 -2.24 5.27 21.93
N TYR A 146 -3.50 5.66 22.16
CA TYR A 146 -4.16 5.45 23.45
C TYR A 146 -4.46 3.96 23.71
N ILE A 147 -4.95 3.23 22.70
CA ILE A 147 -5.29 1.81 22.84
C ILE A 147 -4.06 0.89 22.78
N THR A 148 -3.01 1.28 22.03
CA THR A 148 -1.76 0.51 21.91
C THR A 148 -0.70 0.98 22.89
N LYS A 149 -1.07 1.77 23.90
CA LYS A 149 -0.14 2.44 24.82
C LYS A 149 0.96 1.49 25.31
N SER A 150 2.19 1.84 24.97
CA SER A 150 3.42 1.28 25.51
C SER A 150 4.04 2.30 26.49
N ASN A 151 4.83 1.80 27.44
CA ASN A 151 5.83 2.68 28.04
C ASN A 151 6.90 2.89 26.96
N ILE A 152 7.44 4.09 26.79
CA ILE A 152 8.44 4.34 25.74
C ILE A 152 9.79 4.39 26.44
N ASP A 153 10.21 3.23 26.96
CA ASP A 153 11.41 3.11 27.78
C ASP A 153 12.55 2.41 27.02
N THR A 154 12.23 1.77 25.87
CA THR A 154 13.17 1.04 25.03
C THR A 154 13.20 1.54 23.59
N PHE A 155 14.30 1.27 22.88
CA PHE A 155 14.44 1.61 21.46
C PHE A 155 13.42 0.84 20.59
N GLU A 156 13.14 -0.40 20.94
CA GLU A 156 12.13 -1.24 20.28
C GLU A 156 10.74 -0.60 20.40
N GLU A 157 10.33 -0.18 21.60
CA GLU A 157 9.05 0.53 21.79
C GLU A 157 8.97 1.84 20.99
N ILE A 158 10.09 2.58 20.84
CA ILE A 158 10.15 3.76 19.97
C ILE A 158 9.86 3.37 18.53
N VAL A 159 10.52 2.31 18.02
CA VAL A 159 10.32 1.83 16.65
C VAL A 159 8.87 1.37 16.45
N HIS A 160 8.33 0.54 17.33
CA HIS A 160 6.92 0.12 17.27
C HIS A 160 5.93 1.31 17.31
N THR A 161 6.21 2.33 18.13
CA THR A 161 5.35 3.54 18.23
C THR A 161 5.49 4.45 16.99
N SER A 162 6.56 4.28 16.20
CA SER A 162 6.79 5.07 14.98
C SER A 162 5.90 4.64 13.82
N TYR A 163 5.49 3.37 13.77
CA TYR A 163 4.60 2.82 12.73
C TYR A 163 3.24 3.54 12.66
N PRO A 164 2.47 3.71 13.77
CA PRO A 164 1.21 4.45 13.74
C PRO A 164 1.34 5.87 13.20
N VAL A 165 2.48 6.51 13.51
CA VAL A 165 2.77 7.87 13.06
C VAL A 165 3.02 7.88 11.55
N ALA A 166 3.83 6.93 11.06
CA ALA A 166 4.10 6.79 9.62
C ALA A 166 2.80 6.50 8.83
N ASP A 167 1.98 5.56 9.32
CA ASP A 167 0.66 5.24 8.77
C ASP A 167 -0.27 6.44 8.75
N SER A 168 -0.35 7.18 9.86
CA SER A 168 -1.15 8.40 9.95
C SER A 168 -0.72 9.45 8.92
N ILE A 169 0.59 9.64 8.73
CA ILE A 169 1.10 10.55 7.71
C ILE A 169 0.65 10.10 6.31
N MET A 170 0.62 8.79 6.03
CA MET A 170 0.13 8.24 4.75
C MET A 170 -1.38 8.37 4.56
N LEU A 171 -2.17 8.38 5.64
CA LEU A 171 -3.62 8.59 5.56
C LEU A 171 -3.97 9.95 4.94
N ILE A 172 -3.13 10.97 5.10
CA ILE A 172 -3.41 12.31 4.56
C ILE A 172 -3.56 12.27 3.01
N PRO A 173 -2.53 11.88 2.23
CA PRO A 173 -2.69 11.77 0.78
C PRO A 173 -3.72 10.70 0.39
N SER A 174 -3.86 9.61 1.15
CA SER A 174 -4.89 8.59 0.90
C SER A 174 -6.31 9.16 0.93
N ILE A 175 -6.71 9.81 2.03
CA ILE A 175 -8.05 10.38 2.20
C ILE A 175 -8.29 11.50 1.18
N LEU A 176 -7.29 12.35 0.91
CA LEU A 176 -7.40 13.40 -0.11
C LEU A 176 -7.61 12.82 -1.52
N GLY A 177 -6.89 11.75 -1.88
CA GLY A 177 -7.06 11.06 -3.14
C GLY A 177 -8.44 10.42 -3.28
N ILE A 178 -8.91 9.72 -2.24
CA ILE A 178 -10.26 9.14 -2.21
C ILE A 178 -11.34 10.22 -2.32
N MET A 179 -11.18 11.35 -1.61
CA MET A 179 -12.08 12.50 -1.71
C MET A 179 -12.13 13.04 -3.15
N LEU A 180 -10.99 13.17 -3.83
CA LEU A 180 -10.95 13.61 -5.22
C LEU A 180 -11.66 12.64 -6.17
N PHE A 181 -11.60 11.34 -5.89
CA PHE A 181 -12.34 10.34 -6.66
C PHE A 181 -13.85 10.55 -6.56
N PHE A 182 -14.38 10.73 -5.35
CA PHE A 182 -15.81 11.00 -5.15
C PHE A 182 -16.27 12.35 -5.75
N LYS A 183 -15.34 13.31 -5.92
CA LYS A 183 -15.58 14.56 -6.65
C LYS A 183 -15.51 14.41 -8.18
N GLY A 184 -15.18 13.23 -8.69
CA GLY A 184 -14.98 12.98 -10.12
C GLY A 184 -13.69 13.58 -10.69
N ALA A 185 -12.77 14.03 -9.84
CA ALA A 185 -11.53 14.69 -10.25
C ALA A 185 -10.45 13.71 -10.74
N ILE A 186 -10.44 12.50 -10.17
CA ILE A 186 -9.53 11.42 -10.55
C ILE A 186 -10.32 10.18 -10.97
N LYS A 187 -9.69 9.34 -11.79
CA LYS A 187 -10.29 8.08 -12.26
C LYS A 187 -10.24 7.01 -11.16
N PHE A 188 -11.14 6.04 -11.24
CA PHE A 188 -11.14 4.86 -10.37
C PHE A 188 -9.78 4.15 -10.32
N SER A 189 -9.13 3.97 -11.47
CA SER A 189 -7.80 3.34 -11.54
C SER A 189 -6.74 4.02 -10.67
N VAL A 190 -6.85 5.34 -10.49
CA VAL A 190 -5.95 6.13 -9.65
C VAL A 190 -6.36 6.02 -8.19
N SER A 191 -7.67 6.05 -7.91
CA SER A 191 -8.17 5.95 -6.55
C SER A 191 -7.79 4.64 -5.88
N LEU A 192 -7.59 3.56 -6.65
CA LEU A 192 -7.09 2.28 -6.15
C LEU A 192 -5.79 2.40 -5.36
N PHE A 193 -4.83 3.25 -5.74
CA PHE A 193 -3.60 3.43 -4.95
C PHE A 193 -3.89 4.06 -3.58
N PHE A 194 -4.83 4.99 -3.51
CA PHE A 194 -5.22 5.59 -2.25
C PHE A 194 -6.07 4.64 -1.39
N ILE A 195 -6.95 3.86 -2.02
CA ILE A 195 -7.76 2.82 -1.36
C ILE A 195 -6.85 1.72 -0.80
N GLY A 196 -5.88 1.23 -1.57
CA GLY A 196 -4.93 0.23 -1.09
C GLY A 196 -4.10 0.75 0.08
N MET A 197 -3.69 2.03 0.08
CA MET A 197 -3.03 2.62 1.25
C MET A 197 -3.94 2.64 2.48
N LEU A 198 -5.22 2.98 2.31
CA LEU A 198 -6.17 2.94 3.41
C LEU A 198 -6.30 1.51 3.96
N SER A 199 -6.34 0.51 3.09
CA SER A 199 -6.36 -0.91 3.49
C SER A 199 -5.09 -1.32 4.25
N PHE A 200 -3.91 -0.84 3.85
CA PHE A 200 -2.65 -1.01 4.59
C PHE A 200 -2.77 -0.50 6.03
N VAL A 201 -3.11 0.80 6.18
CA VAL A 201 -3.18 1.43 7.50
C VAL A 201 -4.21 0.76 8.41
N ILE A 202 -5.35 0.33 7.86
CA ILE A 202 -6.35 -0.44 8.61
C ILE A 202 -5.76 -1.75 9.13
N SER A 203 -4.99 -2.44 8.30
CA SER A 203 -4.31 -3.67 8.68
C SER A 203 -3.27 -3.42 9.76
N ASP A 204 -2.42 -2.41 9.59
CA ASP A 204 -1.30 -2.14 10.49
C ASP A 204 -1.80 -1.71 11.88
N TYR A 205 -2.84 -0.87 11.96
CA TYR A 205 -3.47 -0.54 13.25
C TYR A 205 -4.09 -1.76 13.92
N GLY A 206 -4.69 -2.65 13.14
CA GLY A 206 -5.23 -3.89 13.66
C GLY A 206 -4.14 -4.85 14.13
N PHE A 207 -3.07 -5.03 13.35
CA PHE A 207 -1.86 -5.78 13.72
C PHE A 207 -1.34 -5.29 15.07
N MET A 208 -1.12 -3.98 15.23
CA MET A 208 -0.62 -3.43 16.47
C MET A 208 -1.54 -3.68 17.67
N TYR A 209 -2.86 -3.62 17.47
CA TYR A 209 -3.80 -3.93 18.54
C TYR A 209 -3.73 -5.41 18.96
N PHE A 210 -3.77 -6.34 17.99
CA PHE A 210 -3.75 -7.77 18.27
C PHE A 210 -2.40 -8.25 18.79
N ASP A 211 -1.31 -7.68 18.29
CA ASP A 211 0.06 -7.95 18.75
C ASP A 211 0.21 -7.53 20.22
N ARG A 212 -0.30 -6.34 20.56
CA ARG A 212 -0.23 -5.81 21.92
C ARG A 212 -0.93 -6.68 22.97
N ILE A 213 -2.04 -7.31 22.60
CA ILE A 213 -2.81 -8.21 23.48
C ILE A 213 -2.34 -9.68 23.38
N GLY A 214 -1.32 -9.97 22.56
CA GLY A 214 -0.75 -11.30 22.39
C GLY A 214 -1.64 -12.26 21.61
N GLU A 215 -2.58 -11.75 20.82
CA GLU A 215 -3.50 -12.55 19.99
C GLU A 215 -3.08 -12.58 18.51
N TYR A 216 -2.07 -11.79 18.12
CA TYR A 216 -1.57 -11.81 16.77
C TYR A 216 -0.77 -13.08 16.47
N TYR A 217 -0.94 -13.57 15.25
CA TYR A 217 -0.12 -14.59 14.61
C TYR A 217 -0.16 -14.31 13.11
N THR A 218 0.86 -14.73 12.38
CA THR A 218 0.91 -14.52 10.94
C THR A 218 -0.22 -15.26 10.24
N GLY A 219 -0.94 -14.56 9.36
CA GLY A 219 -2.18 -15.05 8.76
C GLY A 219 -3.44 -14.80 9.59
N HIS A 220 -3.35 -14.00 10.65
CA HIS A 220 -4.51 -13.51 11.38
C HIS A 220 -5.47 -12.80 10.41
N ILE A 221 -6.77 -12.79 10.73
CA ILE A 221 -7.83 -12.20 9.87
C ILE A 221 -7.55 -10.72 9.56
N VAL A 222 -6.80 -10.06 10.45
CA VAL A 222 -6.37 -8.67 10.29
C VAL A 222 -5.41 -8.45 9.12
N ASP A 223 -4.71 -9.48 8.64
CA ASP A 223 -3.79 -9.40 7.49
C ASP A 223 -4.54 -9.36 6.14
N ILE A 224 -5.85 -9.64 6.13
CA ILE A 224 -6.65 -9.67 4.90
C ILE A 224 -6.62 -8.31 4.17
N PRO A 225 -6.94 -7.17 4.82
CA PRO A 225 -6.79 -5.85 4.21
C PRO A 225 -5.39 -5.58 3.65
N TYR A 226 -4.34 -6.02 4.35
CA TYR A 226 -2.95 -5.87 3.90
C TYR A 226 -2.67 -6.65 2.60
N LEU A 227 -3.06 -7.93 2.54
CA LEU A 227 -2.92 -8.74 1.32
C LEU A 227 -3.78 -8.19 0.17
N MET A 228 -4.99 -7.74 0.49
CA MET A 228 -5.89 -7.11 -0.47
C MET A 228 -5.32 -5.80 -1.03
N ALA A 229 -4.62 -5.01 -0.22
CA ALA A 229 -4.03 -3.76 -0.65
C ALA A 229 -3.03 -3.96 -1.80
N TYR A 230 -2.19 -4.99 -1.73
CA TYR A 230 -1.30 -5.33 -2.85
C TYR A 230 -2.06 -5.72 -4.12
N ALA A 231 -3.15 -6.49 -4.00
CA ALA A 231 -4.00 -6.81 -5.15
C ALA A 231 -4.69 -5.56 -5.73
N ILE A 232 -5.11 -4.63 -4.86
CA ILE A 232 -5.67 -3.34 -5.27
C ILE A 232 -4.65 -2.52 -6.06
N PHE A 233 -3.40 -2.48 -5.60
CA PHE A 233 -2.31 -1.82 -6.34
C PHE A 233 -2.07 -2.44 -7.71
N ILE A 234 -2.01 -3.79 -7.79
CA ILE A 234 -1.85 -4.50 -9.07
C ILE A 234 -2.97 -4.09 -10.03
N SER A 235 -4.21 -4.03 -9.57
CA SER A 235 -5.33 -3.60 -10.41
C SER A 235 -5.18 -2.17 -10.93
N GLY A 236 -4.76 -1.25 -10.06
CA GLY A 236 -4.44 0.13 -10.45
C GLY A 236 -3.36 0.18 -11.55
N ILE A 237 -2.33 -0.65 -11.43
CA ILE A 237 -1.25 -0.74 -12.43
C ILE A 237 -1.77 -1.34 -13.74
N ILE A 238 -2.58 -2.41 -13.70
CA ILE A 238 -3.20 -3.01 -14.90
C ILE A 238 -3.97 -1.94 -15.68
N ALA A 239 -4.79 -1.16 -15.00
CA ALA A 239 -5.53 -0.06 -15.62
C ALA A 239 -4.60 1.00 -16.22
N ASN A 240 -3.54 1.38 -15.50
CA ASN A 240 -2.55 2.35 -16.00
C ASN A 240 -1.81 1.84 -17.25
N MET A 241 -1.35 0.59 -17.24
CA MET A 241 -0.67 -0.02 -18.39
C MET A 241 -1.58 -0.13 -19.61
N ASN A 242 -2.86 -0.40 -19.42
CA ASN A 242 -3.82 -0.48 -20.52
C ASN A 242 -4.09 0.90 -21.16
N ILE A 243 -3.98 1.99 -20.40
CA ILE A 243 -3.99 3.34 -20.96
C ILE A 243 -2.79 3.53 -21.89
N TRP A 244 -1.58 3.20 -21.44
CA TRP A 244 -0.36 3.32 -22.25
C TRP A 244 -0.38 2.45 -23.50
N ASN A 245 -0.87 1.21 -23.40
CA ASN A 245 -1.01 0.33 -24.57
C ASN A 245 -1.94 0.92 -25.63
N ARG A 246 -3.03 1.61 -25.21
CA ARG A 246 -3.95 2.28 -26.14
C ARG A 246 -3.32 3.53 -26.76
N ILE A 247 -2.51 4.28 -26.01
CA ILE A 247 -1.78 5.44 -26.52
C ILE A 247 -0.72 4.99 -27.54
N ASN A 248 0.09 3.97 -27.21
CA ASN A 248 1.11 3.41 -28.10
C ASN A 248 0.53 2.87 -29.42
N LYS A 249 -0.68 2.33 -29.40
CA LYS A 249 -1.39 1.91 -30.63
C LYS A 249 -1.79 3.09 -31.51
N LYS A 250 -2.05 4.27 -30.93
CA LYS A 250 -2.46 5.47 -31.67
C LYS A 250 -1.27 6.31 -32.12
N MET A 251 -0.21 6.35 -31.32
CA MET A 251 1.06 7.03 -31.63
C MET A 251 2.20 6.15 -31.10
N PRO A 252 3.04 5.57 -31.97
CA PRO A 252 4.20 4.79 -31.56
C PRO A 252 5.12 5.57 -30.61
N PHE A 253 5.88 4.86 -29.78
CA PHE A 253 6.66 5.45 -28.67
C PHE A 253 7.63 6.56 -29.09
N ASN A 254 8.14 6.51 -30.34
CA ASN A 254 9.05 7.51 -30.91
C ASN A 254 8.35 8.86 -31.22
N ASP A 255 7.02 8.87 -31.34
CA ASP A 255 6.25 10.05 -31.72
C ASP A 255 5.61 10.77 -30.51
N GLN A 256 5.80 10.23 -29.30
CA GLN A 256 5.18 10.71 -28.06
C GLN A 256 5.98 11.79 -27.32
N ASP A 257 7.17 12.15 -27.79
CA ASP A 257 8.01 13.18 -27.15
C ASP A 257 7.37 14.57 -27.13
N THR A 258 6.34 14.82 -27.94
CA THR A 258 5.58 16.09 -27.98
C THR A 258 4.50 16.21 -26.91
N MET A 259 4.16 15.12 -26.19
CA MET A 259 3.16 15.11 -25.12
C MET A 259 3.78 15.01 -23.70
N ARG A 260 5.11 14.97 -23.59
CA ARG A 260 5.87 14.75 -22.35
C ARG A 260 6.30 16.05 -21.67
#